data_AF-X1CRW7-F1
#
_entry.id   AF-X1CRW7-F1
#
_cell.length_a   1.000
_cell.length_b   1.000
_cell.length_c   1.000
_cell.angle_alpha   90.00
_cell.angle_beta   90.00
_cell.angle_gamma   90.00
#
_symmetry.space_group_name_H-M   'P 1'
#
loop_
_entity.id
_entity.type
_entity.pdbx_description
1 polymer ?
#
loop_
_entity_poly.entity_id
_entity_poly.type
_entity_poly.pdbx_seq_one_letter_code
_entity_poly.pdbx_strand_id
1 'polypeptide(L)'
;MGLGSGSNPEIGRKAAEEDKDRITKALKGADMVFITAGMGGGTGTGGAPIVARIAKDLGALTVGVVTKPFSFEGHRRMKQAEEGIKLLKECVDTLIVIPNDRLLQIVEENTSILDAF
;
A
#
# COMPACT_ATOMS: atom_id res chain seq x y z
N MET A 1 1.83 8.66 -20.33
CA MET A 1 3.03 9.02 -19.55
C MET A 1 2.65 9.20 -18.08
N GLY A 2 3.10 8.25 -17.25
CA GLY A 2 3.76 8.38 -15.93
C GLY A 2 3.53 9.51 -14.93
N LEU A 3 2.46 10.32 -14.96
CA LEU A 3 2.30 11.46 -14.02
C LEU A 3 1.99 11.08 -12.55
N GLY A 4 1.95 9.79 -12.23
CA GLY A 4 1.55 9.29 -10.92
C GLY A 4 0.06 9.52 -10.65
N SER A 5 -0.42 9.06 -9.49
CA SER A 5 -1.84 9.09 -9.15
C SER A 5 -2.32 10.43 -8.57
N GLY A 6 -1.45 11.45 -8.44
CA GLY A 6 -1.80 12.75 -7.86
C GLY A 6 -2.43 12.70 -6.46
N SER A 7 -2.02 11.76 -5.61
CA SER A 7 -2.65 11.47 -4.29
C SER A 7 -4.15 11.09 -4.36
N ASN A 8 -4.65 10.65 -5.51
CA ASN A 8 -6.00 10.13 -5.68
C ASN A 8 -5.97 8.59 -5.76
N PRO A 9 -6.52 7.87 -4.74
CA PRO A 9 -6.59 6.42 -4.74
C PRO A 9 -7.32 5.84 -5.95
N GLU A 10 -8.36 6.51 -6.45
CA GLU A 10 -9.13 6.01 -7.60
C GLU A 10 -8.30 5.93 -8.88
N ILE A 11 -7.34 6.84 -9.06
CA ILE A 11 -6.42 6.79 -10.21
C ILE A 11 -5.48 5.59 -10.06
N GLY A 12 -4.95 5.36 -8.84
CA GLY A 12 -4.10 4.20 -8.57
C GLY A 12 -4.83 2.87 -8.78
N ARG A 13 -6.09 2.81 -8.36
CA ARG A 13 -6.97 1.66 -8.55
C ARG A 13 -7.20 1.37 -10.02
N LYS A 14 -7.65 2.37 -10.80
CA LYS A 14 -7.89 2.23 -12.24
C LYS A 14 -6.62 1.82 -12.98
N ALA A 15 -5.48 2.43 -12.66
CA ALA A 15 -4.21 2.06 -13.27
C ALA A 15 -3.85 0.58 -13.02
N ALA A 16 -4.06 0.07 -11.79
CA ALA A 16 -3.83 -1.34 -11.49
C ALA A 16 -4.86 -2.27 -12.17
N GLU A 17 -6.11 -1.83 -12.32
CA GLU A 17 -7.15 -2.57 -13.06
C GLU A 17 -6.82 -2.65 -14.56
N GLU A 18 -6.34 -1.56 -15.17
CA GLU A 18 -5.89 -1.51 -16.56
C GLU A 18 -4.70 -2.44 -16.82
N ASP A 19 -3.77 -2.54 -15.87
CA ASP A 19 -2.58 -3.39 -15.96
C ASP A 19 -2.80 -4.82 -15.41
N LYS A 20 -4.05 -5.25 -15.19
CA LYS A 20 -4.39 -6.54 -14.55
C LYS A 20 -3.71 -7.74 -15.22
N ASP A 21 -3.68 -7.80 -16.55
CA ASP A 21 -3.05 -8.91 -17.27
C ASP A 21 -1.54 -8.96 -17.06
N ARG A 22 -0.91 -7.79 -16.97
CA ARG A 22 0.54 -7.68 -16.73
C ARG A 22 0.88 -8.11 -15.30
N ILE A 23 0.10 -7.66 -14.32
CA ILE A 23 0.25 -8.06 -12.91
C ILE A 23 0.03 -9.57 -12.76
N THR A 24 -1.03 -10.11 -13.37
CA THR A 24 -1.34 -11.55 -13.33
C THR A 24 -0.18 -12.38 -13.86
N LYS A 25 0.39 -12.00 -15.01
CA LYS A 25 1.56 -12.69 -15.59
C LYS A 25 2.78 -12.62 -14.68
N ALA A 26 2.99 -11.49 -14.01
CA ALA A 26 4.13 -11.32 -13.10
C ALA A 26 4.00 -12.15 -11.81
N LEU A 27 2.78 -12.40 -11.33
CA LEU A 27 2.52 -13.12 -10.08
C LEU A 27 2.28 -14.63 -10.26
N LYS A 28 2.04 -15.08 -11.50
CA LYS A 28 1.69 -16.47 -11.79
C LYS A 28 2.80 -17.43 -11.34
N GLY A 29 2.43 -18.44 -10.56
CA GLY A 29 3.35 -19.46 -10.06
C GLY A 29 4.03 -19.12 -8.74
N ALA A 30 3.74 -17.97 -8.14
CA ALA A 30 4.19 -17.66 -6.79
C ALA A 30 3.36 -18.43 -5.74
N ASP A 31 4.04 -19.13 -4.82
CA ASP A 31 3.38 -19.75 -3.66
C ASP A 31 2.99 -18.72 -2.60
N MET A 32 3.77 -17.62 -2.52
CA MET A 32 3.58 -16.55 -1.55
C MET A 32 3.94 -15.20 -2.16
N VAL A 33 3.13 -14.17 -1.88
CA VAL A 33 3.32 -12.81 -2.38
C VAL A 33 3.27 -11.82 -1.22
N PHE A 34 4.31 -11.00 -1.11
CA PHE A 34 4.36 -9.87 -0.19
C PHE A 34 4.01 -8.58 -0.91
N ILE A 35 3.09 -7.81 -0.34
CA ILE A 35 2.63 -6.54 -0.90
C ILE A 35 3.00 -5.44 0.07
N THR A 36 3.95 -4.60 -0.35
CA THR A 36 4.38 -3.43 0.42
C THR A 36 3.89 -2.14 -0.22
N ALA A 37 3.32 -1.25 0.58
CA ALA A 37 2.82 0.05 0.12
C ALA A 37 2.74 1.06 1.26
N GLY A 38 3.02 2.32 0.93
CA GLY A 38 2.65 3.46 1.76
C GLY A 38 1.18 3.83 1.55
N MET A 39 0.40 3.85 2.63
CA MET A 39 -1.02 4.18 2.59
C MET A 39 -1.22 5.68 2.76
N GLY A 40 -2.29 6.22 2.18
CA GLY A 40 -2.60 7.65 2.18
C GLY A 40 -2.13 8.40 0.93
N GLY A 41 -1.34 7.76 0.06
CA GLY A 41 -1.11 8.21 -1.31
C GLY A 41 -2.23 7.79 -2.26
N GLY A 42 -2.00 7.85 -3.57
CA GLY A 42 -2.98 7.32 -4.55
C GLY A 42 -2.60 5.95 -5.11
N THR A 43 -1.38 5.78 -5.61
CA THR A 43 -0.95 4.50 -6.21
C THR A 43 -0.96 3.34 -5.21
N GLY A 44 -0.31 3.50 -4.05
CA GLY A 44 -0.30 2.46 -3.02
C GLY A 44 -1.71 2.16 -2.49
N THR A 45 -2.40 3.20 -2.02
CA THR A 45 -3.74 3.09 -1.43
C THR A 45 -4.77 2.44 -2.36
N GLY A 46 -4.77 2.80 -3.65
CA GLY A 46 -5.74 2.28 -4.61
C GLY A 46 -5.30 1.02 -5.35
N GLY A 47 -4.01 0.90 -5.65
CA GLY A 47 -3.46 -0.19 -6.46
C GLY A 47 -3.12 -1.43 -5.65
N ALA A 48 -2.63 -1.29 -4.40
CA ALA A 48 -2.24 -2.44 -3.58
C ALA A 48 -3.38 -3.45 -3.35
N PRO A 49 -4.64 -3.04 -3.08
CA PRO A 49 -5.75 -3.98 -2.97
C PRO A 49 -6.03 -4.76 -4.26
N ILE A 50 -5.81 -4.17 -5.44
CA ILE A 50 -6.00 -4.84 -6.74
C ILE A 50 -4.92 -5.90 -6.95
N VAL A 51 -3.66 -5.55 -6.70
CA VAL A 51 -2.53 -6.50 -6.77
C VAL A 51 -2.73 -7.66 -5.79
N ALA A 52 -3.19 -7.37 -4.57
CA ALA A 52 -3.50 -8.36 -3.55
C ALA A 52 -4.60 -9.33 -3.96
N ARG A 53 -5.70 -8.80 -4.52
CA ARG A 53 -6.80 -9.62 -5.02
C ARG A 53 -6.29 -10.58 -6.10
N ILE A 54 -5.49 -10.09 -7.05
CA ILE A 54 -4.94 -10.91 -8.14
C ILE A 54 -4.03 -12.01 -7.58
N ALA A 55 -3.14 -11.70 -6.64
CA ALA A 55 -2.27 -12.69 -6.00
C ALA A 55 -3.09 -13.81 -5.34
N LYS A 56 -4.13 -13.42 -4.59
CA LYS A 56 -5.02 -14.35 -3.89
C LYS A 56 -5.86 -15.21 -4.85
N ASP A 57 -6.39 -14.62 -5.92
CA ASP A 57 -7.13 -15.33 -6.97
C ASP A 57 -6.25 -16.36 -7.70
N LEU A 58 -4.94 -16.12 -7.78
CA LEU A 58 -3.95 -17.06 -8.31
C LEU A 58 -3.56 -18.17 -7.32
N GLY A 59 -4.09 -18.14 -6.09
CA GLY A 59 -3.84 -19.15 -5.06
C GLY A 59 -2.59 -18.90 -4.21
N ALA A 60 -1.93 -17.75 -4.34
CA ALA A 60 -0.75 -17.42 -3.54
C ALA A 60 -1.14 -17.00 -2.11
N LEU A 61 -0.39 -17.44 -1.10
CA LEU A 61 -0.48 -16.89 0.25
C LEU A 61 -0.07 -15.41 0.20
N THR A 62 -1.01 -14.52 0.48
CA THR A 62 -0.82 -13.08 0.25
C THR A 62 -0.69 -12.34 1.56
N VAL A 63 0.46 -11.68 1.77
CA VAL A 63 0.76 -10.91 2.98
C VAL A 63 0.95 -9.44 2.64
N GLY A 64 0.12 -8.56 3.22
CA GLY A 64 0.29 -7.11 3.13
C GLY A 64 1.16 -6.57 4.26
N VAL A 65 2.14 -5.73 3.94
CA VAL A 65 2.97 -4.98 4.89
C VAL A 65 2.92 -3.52 4.50
N VAL A 66 2.14 -2.71 5.21
CA VAL A 66 1.86 -1.34 4.80
C VAL A 66 2.11 -0.32 5.89
N THR A 67 2.47 0.90 5.50
CA THR A 67 2.66 2.00 6.44
C THR A 67 1.46 2.94 6.48
N LYS A 68 1.09 3.43 7.67
CA LYS A 68 0.20 4.60 7.80
C LYS A 68 1.06 5.87 7.76
N PRO A 69 0.55 6.96 7.16
CA PRO A 69 1.28 8.22 7.11
C PRO A 69 1.50 8.78 8.51
N PHE A 70 2.47 9.68 8.68
CA PHE A 70 2.63 10.39 9.95
C PHE A 70 1.42 11.28 10.23
N SER A 71 1.12 11.51 11.50
CA SER A 71 0.03 12.39 11.91
C SER A 71 0.17 13.83 11.35
N PHE A 72 1.39 14.30 11.13
CA PHE A 72 1.67 15.64 10.56
C PHE A 72 1.44 15.74 9.04
N GLU A 73 1.30 14.64 8.31
CA GLU A 73 1.08 14.65 6.85
C GLU A 73 -0.36 15.06 6.46
N GLY A 74 -1.21 15.25 7.47
CA GLY A 74 -2.54 15.84 7.32
C GLY A 74 -3.68 14.83 7.31
N HIS A 75 -4.83 15.28 7.78
CA HIS A 75 -6.03 14.45 7.99
C HIS A 75 -6.51 13.75 6.70
N ARG A 76 -6.35 14.39 5.53
CA ARG A 76 -6.75 13.80 4.25
C ARG A 76 -5.97 12.52 3.93
N ARG A 77 -4.65 12.51 4.14
CA ARG A 77 -3.80 11.34 3.90
C ARG A 77 -4.13 10.22 4.88
N MET A 78 -4.34 10.55 6.16
CA MET A 78 -4.72 9.56 7.16
C MET A 78 -6.07 8.89 6.81
N LYS A 79 -7.09 9.66 6.42
CA LYS A 79 -8.39 9.12 6.01
C LYS A 79 -8.26 8.19 4.79
N GLN A 80 -7.52 8.62 3.77
CA GLN A 80 -7.26 7.79 2.59
C GLN A 80 -6.52 6.49 2.98
N ALA A 81 -5.57 6.58 3.91
CA ALA A 81 -4.84 5.41 4.39
C ALA A 81 -5.77 4.41 5.08
N GLU A 82 -6.66 4.87 5.96
CA GLU A 82 -7.62 4.02 6.67
C GLU A 82 -8.59 3.31 5.71
N GLU A 83 -9.12 4.04 4.73
CA GLU A 83 -9.97 3.47 3.69
C GLU A 83 -9.23 2.41 2.86
N GLY A 84 -8.01 2.71 2.40
CA GLY A 84 -7.19 1.76 1.65
C GLY A 84 -6.80 0.52 2.46
N ILE A 85 -6.49 0.69 3.75
CA ILE A 85 -6.16 -0.42 4.66
C ILE A 85 -7.37 -1.34 4.83
N LYS A 86 -8.57 -0.77 4.96
CA LYS A 86 -9.81 -1.55 5.06
C LYS A 86 -10.01 -2.42 3.81
N LEU A 87 -9.85 -1.82 2.63
CA LEU A 87 -9.96 -2.55 1.35
C LEU A 87 -8.87 -3.62 1.22
N LEU A 88 -7.61 -3.29 1.55
CA LEU A 88 -6.50 -4.23 1.46
C LEU A 88 -6.70 -5.44 2.39
N LYS A 89 -7.25 -5.23 3.59
CA LYS A 89 -7.56 -6.30 4.54
C LYS A 89 -8.50 -7.35 3.97
N GLU A 90 -9.40 -6.97 3.06
CA GLU A 90 -10.31 -7.90 2.37
C GLU A 90 -9.64 -8.67 1.22
N CYS A 91 -8.43 -8.27 0.82
CA CYS A 91 -7.69 -8.83 -0.31
C CYS A 91 -6.46 -9.66 0.07
N VAL A 92 -6.03 -9.64 1.33
CA VAL A 92 -4.84 -10.39 1.83
C VAL A 92 -5.25 -11.47 2.82
N ASP A 93 -4.35 -12.42 3.10
CA ASP A 93 -4.52 -13.41 4.16
C ASP A 93 -4.01 -12.90 5.51
N THR A 94 -2.97 -12.07 5.48
CA THR A 94 -2.43 -11.39 6.66
C THR A 94 -2.07 -9.95 6.31
N LEU A 95 -2.40 -9.01 7.20
CA LEU A 95 -2.07 -7.60 7.04
C LEU A 95 -1.30 -7.07 8.25
N ILE A 96 -0.08 -6.63 8.01
CA ILE A 96 0.77 -5.92 8.97
C ILE A 96 0.68 -4.43 8.65
N VAL A 97 0.26 -3.65 9.64
CA VAL A 97 0.15 -2.18 9.53
C VAL A 97 1.15 -1.54 10.46
N ILE A 98 2.07 -0.77 9.89
CA ILE A 98 3.13 -0.06 10.61
C ILE A 98 2.74 1.42 10.67
N PRO A 99 2.35 1.96 11.83
CA PRO A 99 2.12 3.40 11.96
C PRO A 99 3.45 4.14 11.96
N ASN A 100 3.67 5.05 11.00
CA ASN A 100 4.92 5.81 10.90
C ASN A 100 5.23 6.61 12.17
N ASP A 101 4.22 7.06 12.91
CA ASP A 101 4.41 7.74 14.21
C ASP A 101 5.20 6.88 15.23
N ARG A 102 5.19 5.54 15.12
CA ARG A 102 6.04 4.67 15.96
C ARG A 102 7.51 4.75 15.60
N LEU A 103 7.87 5.10 14.36
CA LEU A 103 9.25 5.31 13.97
C LEU A 103 9.84 6.52 14.72
N LEU A 104 9.06 7.59 14.88
CA LEU A 104 9.49 8.78 15.65
C LEU A 104 9.80 8.48 17.13
N GLN A 105 9.19 7.45 17.71
CA GLN A 105 9.45 7.06 19.10
C GLN A 105 10.75 6.25 19.26
N ILE A 106 11.25 5.67 18.16
CA ILE A 106 12.43 4.81 18.15
C ILE A 106 13.67 5.61 17.71
N VAL A 107 13.47 6.67 16.93
CA VAL A 107 14.52 7.58 16.48
C VAL A 107 14.88 8.55 17.63
N GLU A 108 16.01 8.30 18.30
CA GLU A 108 16.60 9.22 19.27
C GLU A 108 16.81 10.62 18.65
N GLU A 109 16.77 11.67 19.50
CA GLU A 109 16.66 13.12 19.21
C GLU A 109 17.63 13.74 18.16
N ASN A 110 18.53 12.98 17.54
CA ASN A 110 19.58 13.47 16.66
C ASN A 110 19.41 13.16 15.16
N THR A 111 18.28 12.59 14.73
CA THR A 111 18.10 12.26 13.30
C THR A 111 17.14 13.23 12.61
N SER A 112 17.59 13.79 11.49
CA SER A 112 16.81 14.70 10.64
C SER A 112 15.57 14.00 10.09
N ILE A 113 14.45 14.73 9.95
CA ILE A 113 13.20 14.23 9.33
C ILE A 113 13.44 13.62 7.93
N LEU A 114 14.53 14.01 7.26
CA LEU A 114 14.93 13.49 5.95
C LEU A 114 15.39 12.03 5.97
N ASP A 115 15.84 11.49 7.11
CA ASP A 115 16.34 10.11 7.21
C ASP A 115 15.25 9.10 7.64
N ALA A 116 14.01 9.57 7.87
CA ALA A 116 12.89 8.76 8.37
C ALA A 116 11.97 8.21 7.26
N PHE A 117 12.30 8.44 5.99
CA PHE A 117 11.52 8.00 4.81
C PHE A 117 12.20 6.87 4.04
#